data_AF-A0A521Z7C1-F1
#
_entry.id   AF-A0A521Z7C1-F1
#
_cell.length_a   1.000
_cell.length_b   1.000
_cell.length_c   1.000
_cell.angle_alpha   90.00
_cell.angle_beta   90.00
_cell.angle_gamma   90.00
#
_symmetry.space_group_name_H-M   'P 1'
#
loop_
_entity.id
_entity.type
_entity.pdbx_description
1 polymer ?
#
loop_
_entity_poly.entity_id
_entity_poly.type
_entity_poly.pdbx_seq_one_letter_code
_entity_poly.pdbx_strand_id
1 'polypeptide(L)'
;MRVIKAQLKKQGGFTFIELIIAMALFSFVLVIISGTILQLYKIYQATVGIRNTQQTARLVVEELARESRGAAALTVVNGPAGYGQTTASSGTVSTQHDVVCFYTSDDREQGVMFYTLSTGQNQQEIWKQSLGKNDSCQRPASSSGERIANADNVSFLRFQVVATGSDLVTFRMTVASTNALQPADLDPSTVDPNNVICRGVFAAQWCSITNVSTSIALRGVNR
;
A
#
# COMPACT_ATOMS: atom_id res chain seq x y z
N MET A 1 39.80 2.37 -75.77
CA MET A 1 38.89 3.51 -75.51
C MET A 1 37.53 2.96 -75.13
N ARG A 2 37.18 2.92 -73.84
CA ARG A 2 35.85 2.49 -73.37
C ARG A 2 35.00 3.74 -73.15
N VAL A 3 33.95 3.88 -73.96
CA VAL A 3 32.99 4.99 -73.86
C VAL A 3 32.09 4.72 -72.66
N ILE A 4 32.27 5.47 -71.58
CA ILE A 4 31.38 5.46 -70.41
C ILE A 4 30.11 6.21 -70.82
N LYS A 5 29.04 5.49 -71.13
CA LYS A 5 27.71 6.08 -71.32
C LYS A 5 27.15 6.44 -69.94
N ALA A 6 27.31 7.70 -69.53
CA ALA A 6 26.65 8.25 -68.36
C ALA A 6 25.13 8.26 -68.58
N GLN A 7 24.43 7.32 -67.96
CA GLN A 7 22.98 7.30 -67.93
C GLN A 7 22.52 8.49 -67.08
N LEU A 8 22.07 9.57 -67.73
CA LEU A 8 21.36 10.67 -67.08
C LEU A 8 20.08 10.13 -66.45
N LYS A 9 20.16 9.75 -65.17
CA LYS A 9 18.98 9.44 -64.35
C LYS A 9 18.07 10.68 -64.38
N LYS A 10 16.89 10.55 -64.95
CA LYS A 10 15.82 11.55 -64.78
C LYS A 10 15.58 11.70 -63.28
N GLN A 11 16.04 12.80 -62.71
CA GLN A 11 15.66 13.21 -61.36
C GLN A 11 14.22 13.71 -61.46
N GLY A 12 13.25 12.84 -61.19
CA GLY A 12 11.88 13.25 -60.96
C GLY A 12 11.85 14.06 -59.67
N GLY A 13 11.58 15.36 -59.77
CA GLY A 13 11.31 16.19 -58.61
C GLY A 13 10.02 15.75 -57.93
N PHE A 14 9.98 15.86 -56.60
CA PHE A 14 8.78 15.58 -55.82
C PHE A 14 7.69 16.59 -56.18
N THR A 15 6.49 16.11 -56.48
CA THR A 15 5.39 17.02 -56.81
C THR A 15 4.84 17.65 -55.53
N PHE A 16 4.34 18.89 -55.61
CA PHE A 16 3.77 19.60 -54.45
C PHE A 16 2.60 18.82 -53.82
N ILE A 17 1.81 18.12 -54.62
CA ILE A 17 0.70 17.29 -54.14
C ILE A 17 1.17 16.09 -53.32
N GLU A 18 2.28 15.45 -53.72
CA GLU A 18 2.87 14.32 -53.00
C GLU A 18 3.38 14.75 -51.63
N LEU A 19 3.91 15.98 -51.52
CA LEU A 19 4.34 16.56 -50.24
C LEU A 19 3.16 16.77 -49.28
N ILE A 20 2.03 17.29 -49.77
CA ILE A 20 0.83 17.52 -48.94
C ILE A 20 0.27 16.18 -48.42
N ILE A 21 0.19 15.18 -49.29
CA ILE A 21 -0.30 13.85 -48.90
C ILE A 21 0.65 13.21 -47.88
N ALA A 22 1.97 13.34 -48.08
CA ALA A 22 2.95 12.84 -47.11
C ALA A 22 2.81 13.53 -45.74
N MET A 23 2.61 14.85 -45.69
CA MET A 23 2.38 15.58 -44.45
C MET A 23 1.08 15.15 -43.74
N ALA A 24 0.00 14.92 -44.49
CA ALA A 24 -1.27 14.45 -43.93
C ALA A 24 -1.17 13.03 -43.34
N LEU A 25 -0.46 12.12 -44.03
CA LEU A 25 -0.21 10.78 -43.50
C LEU A 25 0.71 10.82 -42.28
N PHE A 26 1.73 11.67 -42.32
CA PHE A 26 2.66 11.82 -41.20
C PHE A 26 1.97 12.35 -39.94
N SER A 27 1.10 13.37 -40.06
CA SER A 27 0.34 13.89 -38.92
C SER A 27 -0.60 12.83 -38.34
N PHE A 28 -1.24 12.02 -39.18
CA PHE A 28 -2.08 10.90 -38.74
C PHE A 28 -1.27 9.85 -37.94
N VAL A 29 -0.09 9.48 -38.42
CA VAL A 29 0.81 8.55 -37.71
C VAL A 29 1.25 9.12 -36.36
N LEU A 30 1.57 10.42 -36.28
CA LEU A 30 1.94 11.07 -35.02
C LEU A 30 0.82 11.03 -33.97
N VAL A 31 -0.43 11.19 -34.38
CA VAL A 31 -1.58 11.09 -33.47
C VAL A 31 -1.68 9.68 -32.87
N ILE A 32 -1.51 8.65 -33.70
CA ILE A 32 -1.52 7.25 -33.24
C ILE A 32 -0.40 6.99 -32.24
N ILE A 33 0.83 7.41 -32.56
CA ILE A 33 2.00 7.23 -31.67
C ILE A 33 1.81 7.99 -30.36
N SER A 34 1.25 9.20 -30.40
CA SER A 34 0.98 9.97 -29.18
C SER A 34 -0.05 9.24 -28.29
N GLY A 35 -1.08 8.64 -28.90
CA GLY A 35 -2.05 7.82 -28.19
C GLY A 35 -1.44 6.61 -27.49
N THR A 36 -0.51 5.89 -28.15
CA THR A 36 0.16 4.72 -27.56
C THR A 36 1.08 5.10 -26.42
N ILE A 37 1.82 6.22 -26.53
CA ILE A 37 2.67 6.74 -25.45
C ILE A 37 1.85 7.09 -24.22
N LEU A 38 0.71 7.76 -24.39
CA LEU A 38 -0.19 8.09 -23.27
C LEU A 38 -0.71 6.83 -22.56
N GLN A 39 -1.07 5.78 -23.30
CA GLN A 39 -1.49 4.51 -22.71
C GLN A 39 -0.35 3.84 -21.93
N LEU A 40 0.87 3.85 -22.49
CA LEU A 40 2.05 3.30 -21.82
C LEU A 40 2.34 4.02 -20.50
N TYR A 41 2.19 5.34 -20.47
CA TYR A 41 2.36 6.13 -19.25
C TYR A 41 1.38 5.74 -18.15
N LYS A 42 0.11 5.47 -18.50
CA LYS A 42 -0.89 4.99 -17.52
C LYS A 42 -0.52 3.64 -16.92
N ILE A 43 -0.08 2.70 -17.77
CA ILE A 43 0.36 1.37 -17.33
C ILE A 43 1.59 1.47 -16.43
N TYR A 44 2.54 2.33 -16.79
CA TYR A 44 3.74 2.58 -15.99
C TYR A 44 3.38 3.08 -14.59
N GLN A 45 2.52 4.10 -14.49
CA GLN A 45 2.08 4.67 -13.21
C GLN A 45 1.34 3.62 -12.34
N ALA A 46 0.45 2.83 -12.94
CA ALA A 46 -0.22 1.73 -12.25
C ALA A 46 0.79 0.70 -11.71
N THR A 47 1.80 0.35 -12.51
CA THR A 47 2.85 -0.61 -12.12
C THR A 47 3.68 -0.10 -10.95
N VAL A 48 4.04 1.19 -10.95
CA VAL A 48 4.77 1.82 -9.82
C VAL A 48 3.91 1.76 -8.56
N GLY A 49 2.63 2.07 -8.66
CA GLY A 49 1.68 1.95 -7.56
C GLY A 49 1.58 0.55 -6.95
N ILE A 50 1.46 -0.47 -7.80
CA ILE A 50 1.43 -1.88 -7.37
C ILE A 50 2.73 -2.24 -6.66
N ARG A 51 3.89 -1.87 -7.21
CA ARG A 51 5.20 -2.14 -6.59
C ARG A 51 5.33 -1.48 -5.23
N ASN A 52 4.93 -0.22 -5.11
CA ASN A 52 5.01 0.52 -3.86
C ASN A 52 4.08 -0.09 -2.80
N THR A 53 2.83 -0.36 -3.14
CA THR A 53 1.88 -1.00 -2.20
C THR A 53 2.36 -2.38 -1.73
N GLN A 54 2.92 -3.20 -2.62
CA GLN A 54 3.49 -4.51 -2.26
C GLN A 54 4.75 -4.40 -1.40
N GLN A 55 5.68 -3.49 -1.73
CA GLN A 55 6.91 -3.30 -0.97
C GLN A 55 6.58 -2.79 0.44
N THR A 56 5.72 -1.78 0.55
CA THR A 56 5.24 -1.27 1.83
C THR A 56 4.55 -2.36 2.65
N ALA A 57 3.69 -3.17 2.02
CA ALA A 57 3.02 -4.26 2.72
C ALA A 57 4.00 -5.32 3.24
N ARG A 58 5.03 -5.67 2.46
CA ARG A 58 6.09 -6.60 2.87
C ARG A 58 6.90 -6.05 4.05
N LEU A 59 7.32 -4.79 3.98
CA LEU A 59 8.08 -4.15 5.06
C LEU A 59 7.32 -4.16 6.39
N VAL A 60 6.03 -3.82 6.37
CA VAL A 60 5.19 -3.87 7.57
C VAL A 60 5.05 -5.29 8.10
N VAL A 61 4.84 -6.28 7.22
CA VAL A 61 4.73 -7.69 7.62
C VAL A 61 6.04 -8.22 8.19
N GLU A 62 7.18 -7.88 7.60
CA GLU A 62 8.51 -8.26 8.09
C GLU A 62 8.77 -7.68 9.47
N GLU A 63 8.39 -6.43 9.71
CA GLU A 63 8.55 -5.78 11.01
C GLU A 63 7.62 -6.40 12.07
N LEU A 64 6.36 -6.66 11.73
CA LEU A 64 5.43 -7.38 12.62
C LEU A 64 5.92 -8.80 12.91
N ALA A 65 6.46 -9.50 11.92
CA ALA A 65 7.03 -10.84 12.08
C ALA A 65 8.29 -10.83 12.96
N ARG A 66 9.09 -9.77 12.86
CA ARG A 66 10.28 -9.59 13.70
C ARG A 66 9.88 -9.37 15.16
N GLU A 67 8.97 -8.44 15.44
CA GLU A 67 8.55 -8.11 16.81
C GLU A 67 7.75 -9.25 17.46
N SER A 68 6.85 -9.89 16.71
CA SER A 68 6.08 -11.05 17.22
C SER A 68 6.95 -12.26 17.61
N ARG A 69 8.11 -12.47 16.95
CA ARG A 69 9.05 -13.53 17.32
C ARG A 69 9.80 -13.24 18.62
N GLY A 70 10.01 -11.96 18.94
CA GLY A 70 10.59 -11.52 20.21
C GLY A 70 9.55 -11.38 21.33
N ALA A 71 8.27 -11.37 20.98
CA ALA A 71 7.18 -11.22 21.93
C ALA A 71 6.93 -12.53 22.72
N ALA A 72 6.84 -12.38 24.03
CA ALA A 72 6.34 -13.41 24.93
C ALA A 72 4.82 -13.37 25.08
N ALA A 73 4.24 -12.18 25.01
CA ALA A 73 2.80 -11.97 25.09
C ALA A 73 2.33 -10.95 24.04
N LEU A 74 1.07 -11.11 23.62
CA LEU A 74 0.39 -10.21 22.72
C LEU A 74 -0.87 -9.67 23.41
N THR A 75 -1.06 -8.36 23.35
CA THR A 75 -2.33 -7.72 23.69
C THR A 75 -2.85 -6.97 22.49
N VAL A 76 -4.13 -7.20 22.17
CA VAL A 76 -4.86 -6.43 21.16
C VAL A 76 -5.87 -5.56 21.91
N VAL A 77 -5.84 -4.25 21.64
CA VAL A 77 -6.72 -3.28 22.28
C VAL A 77 -7.63 -2.70 21.23
N ASN A 78 -8.93 -2.63 21.51
CA ASN A 78 -9.95 -2.05 20.65
C ASN A 78 -10.19 -0.57 21.01
N GLY A 79 -10.72 0.21 20.08
CA GLY A 79 -10.48 1.65 19.89
C GLY A 79 -11.26 2.63 20.74
N PRO A 80 -11.44 3.87 20.23
CA PRO A 80 -11.53 5.06 21.06
C PRO A 80 -12.96 5.28 21.60
N ALA A 81 -13.46 4.33 22.38
CA ALA A 81 -14.56 4.54 23.32
C ALA A 81 -14.63 3.36 24.31
N GLY A 82 -13.80 3.41 25.35
CA GLY A 82 -14.09 2.74 26.63
C GLY A 82 -13.71 1.25 26.73
N TYR A 83 -12.66 1.01 27.51
CA TYR A 83 -12.52 -0.12 28.44
C TYR A 83 -12.86 -1.53 27.93
N GLY A 84 -11.89 -2.12 27.22
CA GLY A 84 -11.83 -3.57 27.06
C GLY A 84 -10.44 -3.99 26.58
N GLN A 85 -9.52 -4.25 27.51
CA GLN A 85 -8.37 -5.07 27.16
C GLN A 85 -8.88 -6.50 26.98
N THR A 86 -8.89 -6.98 25.75
CA THR A 86 -9.07 -8.40 25.49
C THR A 86 -7.69 -9.02 25.39
N THR A 87 -7.22 -9.58 26.50
CA THR A 87 -6.08 -10.51 26.44
C THR A 87 -6.54 -11.66 25.55
N ALA A 88 -5.91 -11.84 24.39
CA ALA A 88 -6.31 -12.85 23.44
C ALA A 88 -5.95 -14.24 23.99
N SER A 89 -6.80 -14.80 24.86
CA SER A 89 -6.61 -16.16 25.38
C SER A 89 -7.27 -17.23 24.52
N SER A 90 -8.23 -16.89 23.64
CA SER A 90 -8.77 -17.81 22.61
C SER A 90 -9.92 -17.22 21.76
N GLY A 91 -10.03 -15.88 21.61
CA GLY A 91 -11.16 -15.23 20.94
C GLY A 91 -10.82 -14.61 19.59
N THR A 92 -11.72 -14.74 18.61
CA THR A 92 -11.66 -13.97 17.35
C THR A 92 -12.00 -12.51 17.63
N VAL A 93 -10.99 -11.67 17.89
CA VAL A 93 -11.17 -10.22 17.97
C VAL A 93 -11.08 -9.67 16.54
N SER A 94 -12.21 -9.20 16.01
CA SER A 94 -12.30 -8.58 14.69
C SER A 94 -12.80 -7.16 14.86
N THR A 95 -11.94 -6.27 15.31
CA THR A 95 -12.23 -4.84 15.31
C THR A 95 -11.49 -4.16 14.18
N GLN A 96 -12.17 -3.18 13.60
CA GLN A 96 -11.79 -2.49 12.37
C GLN A 96 -10.69 -1.44 12.60
N HIS A 97 -10.38 -1.18 13.86
CA HIS A 97 -9.15 -0.61 14.37
C HIS A 97 -8.71 -1.52 15.51
N ASP A 98 -7.43 -1.67 15.83
CA ASP A 98 -6.79 -0.80 16.78
C ASP A 98 -5.48 -1.47 17.23
N VAL A 99 -4.63 -0.64 17.81
CA VAL A 99 -3.40 -0.95 18.53
C VAL A 99 -3.11 -2.42 18.87
N VAL A 100 -1.95 -2.89 18.42
CA VAL A 100 -1.40 -4.20 18.77
C VAL A 100 -0.11 -3.99 19.55
N CYS A 101 -0.01 -4.60 20.72
CA CYS A 101 1.19 -4.52 21.56
C CYS A 101 1.83 -5.87 21.77
N PHE A 102 3.13 -5.91 21.52
CA PHE A 102 4.02 -7.04 21.77
C PHE A 102 4.80 -6.76 23.06
N TYR A 103 4.84 -7.72 23.98
CA TYR A 103 5.60 -7.63 25.23
C TYR A 103 6.67 -8.71 25.29
N THR A 104 7.87 -8.40 25.77
CA THR A 104 8.94 -9.38 25.98
C THR A 104 8.77 -10.14 27.31
N SER A 105 9.39 -11.31 27.47
CA SER A 105 9.18 -12.19 28.66
C SER A 105 9.81 -11.67 29.93
N ASP A 106 10.90 -10.92 29.82
CA ASP A 106 11.74 -10.54 30.95
C ASP A 106 11.17 -9.29 31.64
N ASP A 107 10.04 -9.44 32.34
CA ASP A 107 9.45 -8.46 33.27
C ASP A 107 8.41 -7.45 32.74
N ARG A 108 7.80 -7.64 31.57
CA ARG A 108 6.79 -6.71 30.98
C ARG A 108 7.30 -5.25 30.88
N GLU A 109 8.60 -5.01 31.02
CA GLU A 109 9.14 -3.66 31.18
C GLU A 109 9.31 -2.92 29.85
N GLN A 110 9.31 -3.64 28.75
CA GLN A 110 9.45 -3.08 27.41
C GLN A 110 8.51 -3.80 26.44
N GLY A 111 7.78 -3.01 25.67
CA GLY A 111 6.90 -3.51 24.62
C GLY A 111 7.06 -2.72 23.34
N VAL A 112 6.50 -3.24 22.26
CA VAL A 112 6.39 -2.53 21.00
C VAL A 112 4.93 -2.47 20.61
N MET A 113 4.46 -1.27 20.35
CA MET A 113 3.10 -0.97 19.92
C MET A 113 3.07 -0.65 18.44
N PHE A 114 2.16 -1.28 17.73
CA PHE A 114 1.81 -0.97 16.35
C PHE A 114 0.41 -0.40 16.31
N TYR A 115 0.26 0.79 15.72
CA TYR A 115 -1.05 1.42 15.63
C TYR A 115 -1.24 2.13 14.29
N THR A 116 -2.49 2.20 13.86
CA THR A 116 -2.90 3.01 12.71
C THR A 116 -3.33 4.39 13.20
N LEU A 117 -2.78 5.44 12.62
CA LEU A 117 -3.22 6.81 12.86
C LEU A 117 -3.73 7.42 11.56
N SER A 118 -4.93 7.99 11.58
CA SER A 118 -5.42 8.81 10.48
C SER A 118 -4.74 10.18 10.55
N THR A 119 -3.98 10.53 9.54
CA THR A 119 -3.52 11.91 9.33
C THR A 119 -4.67 12.69 8.69
N GLY A 120 -4.76 14.00 8.92
CA GLY A 120 -5.88 14.87 8.49
C GLY A 120 -6.16 14.95 6.97
N GLN A 121 -5.59 14.04 6.18
CA GLN A 121 -5.82 13.83 4.75
C GLN A 121 -6.51 12.47 4.47
N ASN A 122 -7.16 11.86 5.46
CA ASN A 122 -7.73 10.51 5.39
C ASN A 122 -6.70 9.42 5.03
N GLN A 123 -5.42 9.67 5.27
CA GLN A 123 -4.39 8.66 5.09
C GLN A 123 -4.17 7.96 6.42
N GLN A 124 -4.31 6.64 6.45
CA GLN A 124 -3.87 5.89 7.62
C GLN A 124 -2.42 5.52 7.44
N GLU A 125 -1.64 5.79 8.47
CA GLU A 125 -0.23 5.43 8.56
C GLU A 125 -0.06 4.40 9.68
N ILE A 126 0.88 3.46 9.47
CA ILE A 126 1.28 2.51 10.51
C ILE A 126 2.49 3.06 11.25
N TRP A 127 2.34 3.16 12.56
CA TRP A 127 3.34 3.64 13.48
C TRP A 127 3.81 2.53 14.40
N LYS A 128 5.09 2.58 14.74
CA LYS A 128 5.76 1.77 15.75
C LYS A 128 6.15 2.66 16.91
N GLN A 129 5.81 2.25 18.13
CA GLN A 129 6.26 2.95 19.33
C GLN A 129 6.80 1.96 20.34
N SER A 130 7.95 2.29 20.93
CA SER A 130 8.45 1.57 22.10
C SER A 130 7.62 1.97 23.33
N LEU A 131 7.15 0.98 24.07
CA LEU A 131 6.42 1.13 25.32
C LEU A 131 7.39 0.90 26.48
N GLY A 132 7.38 1.81 27.45
CA GLY A 132 8.04 1.62 28.74
C GLY A 132 7.23 0.74 29.69
N LYS A 133 7.82 0.46 30.85
CA LYS A 133 7.31 -0.49 31.87
C LYS A 133 5.89 -0.23 32.35
N ASN A 134 5.48 1.04 32.39
CA ASN A 134 4.18 1.44 32.90
C ASN A 134 3.25 1.95 31.80
N ASP A 135 3.69 1.88 30.54
CA ASP A 135 2.90 2.35 29.43
C ASP A 135 1.81 1.33 29.13
N SER A 136 0.56 1.77 29.24
CA SER A 136 -0.56 0.96 28.79
C SER A 136 -0.51 0.80 27.28
N CYS A 137 -0.93 -0.36 26.77
CA CYS A 137 -1.24 -0.55 25.35
C CYS A 137 -2.45 0.30 24.96
N GLN A 138 -2.27 1.61 24.85
CA GLN A 138 -3.32 2.55 24.49
C GLN A 138 -2.84 3.37 23.31
N ARG A 139 -3.79 3.67 22.41
CA ARG A 139 -3.49 4.45 21.23
C ARG A 139 -2.98 5.83 21.66
N PRO A 140 -1.81 6.26 21.18
CA PRO A 140 -1.32 7.59 21.53
C PRO A 140 -2.23 8.64 20.87
N ALA A 141 -2.45 9.74 21.59
CA ALA A 141 -3.28 10.85 21.11
C ALA A 141 -2.61 11.62 19.95
N SER A 142 -1.31 11.46 19.78
CA SER A 142 -0.50 12.10 18.75
C SER A 142 0.43 11.10 18.06
N SER A 143 1.05 11.52 16.95
CA SER A 143 2.07 10.76 16.24
C SER A 143 3.37 10.70 17.05
N SER A 144 3.40 9.87 18.09
CA SER A 144 4.61 9.55 18.85
C SER A 144 5.13 8.19 18.43
N GLY A 145 6.20 8.14 17.63
CA GLY A 145 6.80 6.89 17.22
C GLY A 145 7.59 6.98 15.93
N GLU A 146 8.05 5.82 15.47
CA GLU A 146 8.65 5.63 14.17
C GLU A 146 7.58 5.24 13.15
N ARG A 147 7.56 5.93 12.00
CA ARG A 147 6.68 5.57 10.89
C ARG A 147 7.33 4.44 10.09
N ILE A 148 6.72 3.25 10.12
CA ILE A 148 7.27 2.05 9.44
C ILE A 148 7.14 2.18 7.92
N ALA A 149 6.07 2.82 7.46
CA ALA A 149 5.73 2.94 6.06
C ALA A 149 5.50 4.40 5.71
N ASN A 150 6.55 5.06 5.22
CA ASN A 150 6.46 6.35 4.57
C ASN A 150 6.46 6.15 3.05
N ALA A 151 5.28 6.00 2.47
CA ALA A 151 5.15 6.16 1.02
C ALA A 151 4.04 7.18 0.78
N ASP A 152 4.41 8.32 0.18
CA ASP A 152 3.49 9.43 -0.16
C ASP A 152 2.28 8.99 -1.00
N ASN A 153 2.33 7.77 -1.54
CA ASN A 153 1.33 7.20 -2.43
C ASN A 153 0.64 5.95 -1.88
N VAL A 154 0.75 5.63 -0.58
CA VAL A 154 0.19 4.41 0.01
C VAL A 154 -0.59 4.73 1.29
N SER A 155 -1.80 4.18 1.40
CA SER A 155 -2.68 4.26 2.56
C SER A 155 -3.03 2.86 3.03
N PHE A 156 -3.11 2.68 4.35
CA PHE A 156 -3.63 1.46 4.94
C PHE A 156 -5.15 1.58 5.09
N LEU A 157 -5.89 0.69 4.46
CA LEU A 157 -7.36 0.66 4.56
C LEU A 157 -7.81 -0.20 5.73
N ARG A 158 -7.05 -1.26 6.00
CA ARG A 158 -7.33 -2.21 7.05
C ARG A 158 -6.04 -2.71 7.64
N PHE A 159 -6.04 -2.76 8.96
CA PHE A 159 -5.10 -3.55 9.74
C PHE A 159 -5.91 -4.32 10.78
N GLN A 160 -5.96 -5.64 10.63
CA GLN A 160 -6.72 -6.53 11.48
C GLN A 160 -5.79 -7.61 12.02
N VAL A 161 -5.93 -7.89 13.31
CA VAL A 161 -5.20 -8.97 13.97
C VAL A 161 -6.20 -9.97 14.51
N VAL A 162 -6.12 -11.20 14.04
CA VAL A 162 -6.98 -12.30 14.42
C VAL A 162 -6.15 -13.33 15.18
N ALA A 163 -6.30 -13.36 16.50
CA ALA A 163 -5.76 -14.45 17.30
C ALA A 163 -6.56 -15.74 17.02
N THR A 164 -5.87 -16.83 16.74
CA THR A 164 -6.43 -18.15 16.45
C THR A 164 -5.81 -19.16 17.42
N GLY A 165 -6.48 -19.43 18.53
CA GLY A 165 -5.90 -20.22 19.63
C GLY A 165 -4.99 -19.40 20.54
N SER A 166 -4.14 -20.07 21.33
CA SER A 166 -3.25 -19.43 22.31
C SER A 166 -1.98 -18.84 21.68
N ASP A 167 -1.52 -19.42 20.57
CA ASP A 167 -0.16 -19.17 20.07
C ASP A 167 -0.13 -18.63 18.64
N LEU A 168 -1.22 -18.74 17.86
CA LEU A 168 -1.22 -18.30 16.46
C LEU A 168 -1.93 -16.96 16.31
N VAL A 169 -1.26 -16.02 15.65
CA VAL A 169 -1.78 -14.68 15.39
C VAL A 169 -1.76 -14.42 13.90
N THR A 170 -2.92 -14.13 13.32
CA THR A 170 -3.06 -13.84 11.90
C THR A 170 -3.24 -12.35 11.68
N PHE A 171 -2.26 -11.71 11.04
CA PHE A 171 -2.35 -10.33 10.60
C PHE A 171 -3.00 -10.32 9.22
N ARG A 172 -3.96 -9.43 9.03
CA ARG A 172 -4.63 -9.13 7.76
C ARG A 172 -4.53 -7.65 7.51
N MET A 173 -3.96 -7.29 6.37
CA MET A 173 -3.71 -5.91 6.03
C MET A 173 -4.17 -5.65 4.60
N THR A 174 -4.89 -4.55 4.42
CA THR A 174 -5.27 -4.06 3.09
C THR A 174 -4.56 -2.74 2.87
N VAL A 175 -3.68 -2.73 1.88
CA VAL A 175 -2.85 -1.58 1.50
C VAL A 175 -3.30 -1.09 0.15
N ALA A 176 -3.56 0.20 0.00
CA ALA A 176 -4.03 0.77 -1.23
C ALA A 176 -3.26 2.03 -1.62
N SER A 177 -3.28 2.40 -2.89
CA SER A 177 -2.64 3.63 -3.35
C SER A 177 -3.50 4.86 -3.04
N THR A 178 -2.93 5.88 -2.37
CA THR A 178 -3.65 7.08 -1.90
C THR A 178 -4.33 7.87 -3.01
N ASN A 179 -3.69 7.95 -4.18
CA ASN A 179 -4.18 8.78 -5.27
C ASN A 179 -5.58 8.36 -5.75
N ALA A 180 -5.98 7.11 -5.53
CA ALA A 180 -7.12 6.51 -6.19
C ALA A 180 -8.37 6.35 -5.32
N LEU A 181 -8.30 6.79 -4.07
CA LEU A 181 -9.37 6.58 -3.11
C LEU A 181 -10.13 7.88 -2.90
N GLN A 182 -11.46 7.81 -2.95
CA GLN A 182 -12.26 8.94 -2.50
C GLN A 182 -12.13 9.07 -0.98
N PRO A 183 -12.23 10.29 -0.42
CA PRO A 183 -12.27 10.48 1.03
C PRO A 183 -13.25 9.56 1.75
N ALA A 184 -14.39 9.26 1.12
CA ALA A 184 -15.40 8.34 1.66
C ALA A 184 -14.94 6.87 1.71
N ASP A 185 -14.09 6.44 0.76
CA ASP A 185 -13.53 5.08 0.73
C ASP A 185 -12.32 4.92 1.67
N LEU A 186 -11.86 6.03 2.26
CA LEU A 186 -10.78 6.06 3.25
C LEU A 186 -11.30 6.06 4.68
N ASP A 187 -12.61 6.24 4.89
CA ASP A 187 -13.21 6.13 6.21
C ASP A 187 -13.39 4.65 6.57
N PRO A 188 -12.53 4.12 7.45
CA PRO A 188 -12.57 2.72 7.81
C PRO A 188 -13.84 2.32 8.57
N SER A 189 -14.61 3.28 9.10
CA SER A 189 -15.85 3.00 9.84
C SER A 189 -17.04 2.72 8.91
N THR A 190 -16.98 3.16 7.66
CA THR A 190 -18.08 3.01 6.68
C THR A 190 -17.77 2.03 5.57
N VAL A 191 -16.49 1.73 5.34
CA VAL A 191 -16.05 0.89 4.24
C VAL A 191 -16.09 -0.58 4.63
N ASP A 192 -16.90 -1.36 3.89
CA ASP A 192 -16.79 -2.82 3.94
C ASP A 192 -15.41 -3.20 3.35
N PRO A 193 -14.52 -3.76 4.15
CA PRO A 193 -13.19 -4.19 3.70
C PRO A 193 -13.19 -5.19 2.55
N ASN A 194 -14.26 -5.98 2.41
CA ASN A 194 -14.40 -7.00 1.40
C ASN A 194 -14.90 -6.39 0.09
N ASN A 195 -15.30 -5.12 0.13
CA ASN A 195 -15.90 -4.38 -0.96
C ASN A 195 -15.24 -3.00 -1.11
N VAL A 196 -13.92 -2.93 -0.96
CA VAL A 196 -13.18 -1.72 -1.35
C VAL A 196 -13.17 -1.65 -2.87
N ILE A 197 -13.95 -0.72 -3.42
CA ILE A 197 -14.01 -0.50 -4.87
C ILE A 197 -13.06 0.63 -5.23
N CYS A 198 -12.07 0.32 -6.06
CA CYS A 198 -11.24 1.32 -6.70
C CYS A 198 -12.07 2.23 -7.63
N ARG A 199 -12.47 3.40 -7.15
CA ARG A 199 -13.13 4.43 -7.96
C ARG A 199 -12.10 5.43 -8.46
N GLY A 200 -11.71 5.31 -9.73
CA GLY A 200 -10.84 6.32 -10.36
C GLY A 200 -11.47 7.71 -10.21
N VAL A 201 -10.86 8.57 -9.40
CA VAL A 201 -11.21 10.00 -9.36
C VAL A 201 -10.70 10.69 -10.62
N PHE A 202 -11.28 11.83 -10.98
CA PHE A 202 -11.02 12.55 -12.23
C PHE A 202 -9.53 12.86 -12.51
N ALA A 203 -8.65 12.74 -11.50
CA ALA A 203 -7.19 12.89 -11.63
C ALA A 203 -6.40 11.58 -11.40
N ALA A 204 -7.01 10.53 -10.86
CA ALA A 204 -6.33 9.26 -10.57
C ALA A 204 -6.81 8.16 -11.49
N GLN A 205 -5.95 7.84 -12.45
CA GLN A 205 -6.27 6.91 -13.54
C GLN A 205 -6.00 5.44 -13.16
N TRP A 206 -5.50 5.18 -11.95
CA TRP A 206 -5.15 3.83 -11.51
C TRP A 206 -5.32 3.72 -10.00
N CYS A 207 -5.65 2.52 -9.54
CA CYS A 207 -5.81 2.15 -8.14
C CYS A 207 -5.22 0.76 -7.95
N SER A 208 -4.37 0.60 -6.95
CA SER A 208 -3.87 -0.71 -6.54
C SER A 208 -4.37 -0.99 -5.14
N ILE A 209 -4.92 -2.19 -4.92
CA ILE A 209 -5.24 -2.73 -3.61
C ILE A 209 -4.47 -4.03 -3.46
N THR A 210 -3.67 -4.13 -2.41
CA THR A 210 -2.95 -5.35 -2.05
C THR A 210 -3.47 -5.83 -0.70
N ASN A 211 -4.01 -7.05 -0.69
CA ASN A 211 -4.38 -7.74 0.54
C ASN A 211 -3.24 -8.66 0.94
N VAL A 212 -2.73 -8.50 2.16
CA VAL A 212 -1.69 -9.37 2.72
C VAL A 212 -2.23 -10.01 3.99
N SER A 213 -2.10 -11.33 4.07
CA SER A 213 -2.38 -12.07 5.29
C SER A 213 -1.18 -12.94 5.65
N THR A 214 -0.77 -12.87 6.92
CA THR A 214 0.33 -13.67 7.45
C THR A 214 -0.08 -14.21 8.81
N SER A 215 0.26 -15.45 9.11
CA SER A 215 0.03 -16.08 10.41
C SER A 215 1.37 -16.36 11.06
N ILE A 216 1.54 -15.89 12.30
CA ILE A 216 2.77 -16.01 13.05
C ILE A 216 2.47 -16.72 14.37
N ALA A 217 3.26 -17.74 14.68
CA ALA A 217 3.22 -18.40 15.97
C ALA A 217 4.07 -17.64 16.99
N LEU A 218 3.48 -17.27 18.12
CA LEU A 218 4.14 -16.71 19.28
C LEU A 218 4.96 -17.80 19.98
N ARG A 219 6.23 -17.53 20.29
CA ARG A 219 7.12 -18.52 20.93
C ARG A 219 6.96 -18.59 22.45
N GLY A 220 6.40 -17.57 23.09
CA GLY A 220 6.48 -17.40 24.54
C GLY A 220 5.29 -17.90 25.37
N VAL A 221 4.28 -18.54 24.79
CA VAL A 221 3.05 -18.94 25.52
C VAL A 221 3.19 -20.32 26.20
N ASN A 222 4.40 -20.84 26.36
CA ASN A 222 4.63 -22.11 27.05
C ASN A 222 4.79 -21.91 28.56
N ARG A 223 3.66 -22.08 29.25
CA ARG A 223 3.44 -22.69 30.59
C ARG A 223 4.19 -22.16 31.80
#